data_AF-A0A9D8D9C1-F1
#
_entry.id   AF-A0A9D8D9C1-F1
#
_cell.length_a   1.000
_cell.length_b   1.000
_cell.length_c   1.000
_cell.angle_alpha   90.00
_cell.angle_beta   90.00
_cell.angle_gamma   90.00
#
_symmetry.space_group_name_H-M   'P 1'
#
loop_
_entity.id
_entity.type
_entity.pdbx_description
1 polymer ?
#
loop_
_entity_poly.entity_id
_entity_poly.type
_entity_poly.pdbx_seq_one_letter_code
_entity_poly.pdbx_strand_id
1 'polypeptide(L)'
;AARPLITPALISRLIARLRSAPAVIAAAPVADTLKRAGDSGTVEATVDRAGLWGAQTPQAFRAETLRWVFADADDAELGSATDCAGMAERRDVHVLLHDPGSPNFKVTTPADLRLAEVLLGTGRIT
;
A
#
# COMPACT_ATOMS: atom_id res chain seq x y z
N ALA A 1 1.17 1.49 10.71
CA ALA A 1 2.27 0.58 10.33
C ALA A 1 3.54 1.39 10.10
N ALA A 2 4.71 0.90 10.52
CA ALA A 2 5.97 1.63 10.35
C ALA A 2 6.58 1.35 8.96
N ARG A 3 6.62 2.38 8.11
CA ARG A 3 7.39 2.42 6.86
C ARG A 3 8.48 3.50 6.99
N PRO A 4 9.64 3.18 7.59
CA PRO A 4 10.64 4.18 7.97
C PRO A 4 11.38 4.79 6.77
N LEU A 5 11.28 4.17 5.59
CA LEU A 5 11.93 4.62 4.34
C LEU A 5 11.09 5.61 3.53
N ILE A 6 9.95 6.05 4.08
CA ILE A 6 9.15 7.10 3.46
C ILE A 6 9.99 8.38 3.28
N THR A 7 9.88 9.00 2.10
CA THR A 7 10.58 10.26 1.81
C THR A 7 9.61 11.43 1.66
N PRO A 8 10.02 12.67 2.00
CA PRO A 8 9.23 13.86 1.68
C PRO A 8 8.88 13.96 0.20
N ALA A 9 9.81 13.56 -0.68
CA ALA A 9 9.60 13.55 -2.13
C ALA A 9 8.45 12.62 -2.55
N LEU A 10 8.32 11.43 -1.94
CA LEU A 10 7.19 10.53 -2.18
C LEU A 10 5.86 11.21 -1.79
N ILE A 11 5.80 11.82 -0.60
CA ILE A 11 4.60 12.53 -0.13
C ILE A 11 4.23 13.65 -1.11
N SER A 12 5.19 14.49 -1.50
CA SER A 12 4.96 15.59 -2.44
C SER A 12 4.46 15.10 -3.79
N ARG A 13 4.98 13.97 -4.30
CA ARG A 13 4.50 13.36 -5.57
C ARG A 13 3.05 12.88 -5.46
N LEU A 14 2.68 12.22 -4.37
CA LEU A 14 1.31 11.77 -4.14
C LEU A 14 0.34 12.96 -4.06
N ILE A 15 0.69 14.00 -3.29
CA ILE A 15 -0.11 15.23 -3.20
C ILE A 15 -0.24 15.91 -4.56
N ALA A 16 0.85 15.98 -5.35
CA ALA A 16 0.80 16.56 -6.68
C ALA A 16 -0.15 15.81 -7.63
N ARG A 17 -0.24 14.48 -7.49
CA ARG A 17 -1.14 13.63 -8.28
C ARG A 17 -2.62 13.79 -7.91
N LEU A 18 -2.93 14.26 -6.69
CA LEU A 18 -4.31 14.60 -6.30
C LEU A 18 -4.91 15.77 -7.09
N ARG A 19 -4.12 16.51 -7.87
CA ARG A 19 -4.65 17.52 -8.80
C ARG A 19 -5.47 16.91 -9.94
N SER A 20 -5.22 15.65 -10.28
CA SER A 20 -5.88 14.95 -11.39
C SER A 20 -6.68 13.72 -10.93
N ALA A 21 -6.80 13.48 -9.62
CA ALA A 21 -7.49 12.31 -9.08
C ALA A 21 -8.01 12.55 -7.65
N PRO A 22 -9.12 11.90 -7.25
CA PRO A 22 -9.67 12.02 -5.90
C PRO A 22 -8.82 11.29 -4.84
N ALA A 23 -8.09 10.25 -5.25
CA ALA A 23 -7.26 9.43 -4.39
C ALA A 23 -6.02 8.89 -5.13
N VAL A 24 -4.91 8.75 -4.41
CA VAL A 24 -3.65 8.19 -4.93
C VAL A 24 -2.97 7.40 -3.82
N ILE A 25 -2.53 6.18 -4.09
CA ILE A 25 -1.75 5.39 -3.14
C ILE A 25 -0.33 5.12 -3.65
N ALA A 26 0.61 5.06 -2.71
CA ALA A 26 1.87 4.37 -2.97
C ALA A 26 1.59 2.88 -3.20
N ALA A 27 2.09 2.31 -4.28
CA ALA A 27 1.99 0.89 -4.57
C ALA A 27 3.15 0.45 -5.47
N ALA A 28 3.57 -0.81 -5.41
CA ALA A 28 4.60 -1.35 -6.30
C ALA A 28 4.11 -2.62 -6.99
N PRO A 29 4.56 -2.92 -8.23
CA PRO A 29 4.20 -4.16 -8.91
C PRO A 29 4.60 -5.38 -8.09
N VAL A 30 3.80 -6.44 -8.12
CA VAL A 30 4.16 -7.70 -7.46
C VAL A 30 5.33 -8.35 -8.21
N ALA A 31 6.46 -8.49 -7.52
CA ALA A 31 7.68 -9.07 -8.08
C ALA A 31 7.68 -10.60 -8.07
N ASP A 32 7.19 -11.20 -6.97
CA ASP A 32 7.22 -12.64 -6.77
C ASP A 32 6.09 -13.37 -7.50
N THR A 33 6.29 -14.67 -7.73
CA THR A 33 5.21 -15.54 -8.21
C THR A 33 4.18 -15.74 -7.09
N LEU A 34 2.91 -15.44 -7.37
CA LEU A 34 1.83 -15.63 -6.42
C LEU A 34 1.23 -17.03 -6.53
N LYS A 35 1.05 -17.69 -5.38
CA LYS A 35 0.33 -18.97 -5.28
C LYS A 35 -0.93 -18.76 -4.44
N ARG A 36 -2.02 -19.40 -4.85
CA ARG A 36 -3.20 -19.61 -4.01
C ARG A 36 -3.00 -20.91 -3.23
N ALA A 37 -3.10 -20.83 -1.91
CA ALA A 37 -3.03 -22.01 -1.05
C ALA A 37 -4.42 -22.67 -0.97
N GLY A 38 -4.46 -23.99 -1.13
CA GLY A 38 -5.63 -24.79 -0.79
C GLY A 38 -5.65 -25.18 0.70
N ASP A 39 -6.77 -25.74 1.15
CA ASP A 39 -7.04 -26.01 2.57
C ASP A 39 -6.01 -26.93 3.26
N SER A 40 -5.30 -27.75 2.50
CA SER A 40 -4.27 -28.69 3.01
C SER A 40 -2.84 -28.14 2.99
N GLY A 41 -2.66 -26.84 2.73
CA GLY A 41 -1.33 -26.22 2.57
C GLY A 41 -0.66 -26.60 1.24
N THR A 42 -1.42 -27.15 0.30
CA THR A 42 -0.96 -27.43 -1.07
C THR A 42 -1.18 -26.22 -1.97
N VAL A 43 -0.43 -26.13 -3.07
CA VAL A 43 -0.67 -25.12 -4.10
C VAL A 43 -1.95 -25.48 -4.85
N GLU A 44 -2.98 -24.66 -4.73
CA GLU A 44 -4.22 -24.80 -5.49
C GLU A 44 -4.04 -24.23 -6.90
N ALA A 45 -3.44 -23.05 -7.00
CA ALA A 45 -3.22 -22.38 -8.27
C ALA A 45 -2.00 -21.44 -8.26
N THR A 46 -1.46 -21.18 -9.44
CA THR A 46 -0.56 -20.04 -9.67
C THR A 46 -1.41 -18.86 -10.14
N VAL A 47 -1.30 -17.72 -9.47
CA VAL A 47 -2.04 -16.50 -9.83
C VAL A 47 -1.19 -15.68 -10.80
N ASP A 48 -1.77 -15.26 -11.92
CA ASP A 48 -1.10 -14.33 -12.82
C ASP A 48 -0.89 -12.98 -12.10
N ARG A 49 0.38 -12.55 -12.06
CA ARG A 49 0.78 -11.31 -11.40
C ARG A 49 0.74 -10.09 -12.32
N ALA A 50 0.46 -10.28 -13.61
CA ALA A 50 0.33 -9.18 -14.56
C ALA A 50 -0.74 -8.18 -14.08
N GLY A 51 -0.35 -6.91 -13.91
CA GLY A 51 -1.26 -5.87 -13.41
C GLY A 51 -1.54 -5.90 -11.90
N LEU A 52 -0.95 -6.83 -11.13
CA LEU A 52 -1.10 -6.85 -9.68
C LEU A 52 -0.05 -5.98 -8.99
N TRP A 53 -0.51 -5.19 -8.02
CA TRP A 53 0.32 -4.26 -7.25
C TRP A 53 0.12 -4.48 -5.76
N GLY A 54 1.21 -4.47 -5.00
CA GLY A 54 1.18 -4.46 -3.54
C GLY A 54 0.92 -3.04 -3.04
N ALA A 55 -0.25 -2.82 -2.44
CA ALA A 55 -0.61 -1.55 -1.83
C ALA A 55 0.36 -1.18 -0.69
N GLN A 56 0.70 0.11 -0.62
CA GLN A 56 1.58 0.67 0.40
C GLN A 56 0.97 1.92 1.03
N THR A 57 1.69 2.48 2.00
CA THR A 57 1.43 3.80 2.57
C THR A 57 2.62 4.70 2.26
N PRO A 58 2.46 6.00 2.05
CA PRO A 58 1.22 6.77 2.24
C PRO A 58 0.12 6.51 1.21
N GLN A 59 -1.09 6.83 1.63
CA GLN A 59 -2.27 6.95 0.79
C GLN A 59 -2.75 8.39 0.92
N ALA A 60 -2.91 9.08 -0.21
CA ALA A 60 -3.28 10.46 -0.29
C ALA A 60 -4.71 10.55 -0.86
N PHE A 61 -5.55 11.36 -0.23
CA PHE A 61 -6.94 11.56 -0.63
C PHE A 61 -7.28 13.04 -0.57
N ARG A 62 -8.21 13.48 -1.42
CA ARG A 62 -8.88 14.76 -1.17
C ARG A 62 -9.69 14.63 0.12
N ALA A 63 -9.61 15.65 0.97
CA ALA A 63 -10.22 15.59 2.30
C ALA A 63 -11.76 15.41 2.24
N GLU A 64 -12.42 16.02 1.25
CA GLU A 64 -13.86 15.84 1.00
C GLU A 64 -14.20 14.41 0.58
N THR A 65 -13.42 13.84 -0.34
CA THR A 65 -13.56 12.45 -0.77
C THR A 65 -13.40 11.49 0.40
N LEU A 66 -12.35 11.67 1.21
CA LEU A 66 -12.11 10.78 2.35
C LEU A 66 -13.25 10.85 3.37
N ARG A 67 -13.75 12.05 3.69
CA ARG A 67 -14.90 12.19 4.59
C ARG A 67 -16.14 11.50 4.05
N TRP A 68 -16.39 11.64 2.75
CA TRP A 68 -17.53 11.00 2.10
C TRP A 68 -17.41 9.46 2.05
N VAL A 69 -16.22 8.93 1.75
CA VAL A 69 -15.95 7.48 1.72
C VAL A 69 -16.28 6.81 3.05
N PHE A 70 -16.01 7.50 4.15
CA PHE A 70 -16.25 7.03 5.51
C PHE A 70 -17.56 7.55 6.12
N ALA A 71 -18.34 8.35 5.38
CA ALA A 71 -19.65 8.78 5.85
C ALA A 71 -20.58 7.56 5.89
N ASP A 72 -21.27 7.38 7.01
CA ASP A 72 -22.24 6.31 7.24
C ASP A 72 -21.69 4.88 7.05
N ALA A 73 -20.36 4.70 7.07
CA ALA A 73 -19.74 3.38 7.05
C ALA A 73 -20.08 2.62 8.34
N ASP A 74 -20.68 1.44 8.20
CA ASP A 74 -21.02 0.61 9.36
C ASP A 74 -19.80 -0.17 9.90
N ASP A 75 -19.95 -0.76 11.08
CA ASP A 75 -18.87 -1.52 11.73
C ASP A 75 -18.40 -2.72 10.91
N ALA A 76 -19.28 -3.33 10.10
CA ALA A 76 -18.92 -4.47 9.26
C ALA A 76 -18.09 -4.02 8.05
N GLU A 77 -18.45 -2.90 7.45
CA GLU A 77 -17.69 -2.27 6.36
C GLU A 77 -16.30 -1.86 6.86
N LEU A 78 -16.24 -1.14 7.99
CA LEU A 78 -14.98 -0.72 8.63
C LEU A 78 -14.12 -1.92 9.04
N GLY A 79 -14.72 -3.00 9.55
CA GLY A 79 -14.01 -4.21 9.96
C GLY A 79 -13.47 -5.05 8.80
N SER A 80 -14.10 -4.98 7.63
CA SER A 80 -13.68 -5.73 6.44
C SER A 80 -12.64 -4.99 5.58
N ALA A 81 -12.46 -3.69 5.78
CA ALA A 81 -11.51 -2.88 5.06
C ALA A 81 -10.08 -3.10 5.56
N THR A 82 -9.16 -3.42 4.64
CA THR A 82 -7.74 -3.61 4.96
C THR A 82 -6.93 -2.32 4.91
N ASP A 83 -7.42 -1.31 4.18
CA ASP A 83 -6.87 0.04 4.09
C ASP A 83 -7.93 1.08 3.67
N CYS A 84 -7.53 2.35 3.54
CA CYS A 84 -8.45 3.43 3.14
C CYS A 84 -8.81 3.38 1.65
N ALA A 85 -7.92 2.85 0.79
CA ALA A 85 -8.18 2.68 -0.63
C ALA A 85 -9.30 1.67 -0.89
N GLY A 86 -9.30 0.54 -0.18
CA GLY A 86 -10.37 -0.45 -0.27
C GLY A 86 -11.74 0.10 0.15
N MET A 87 -11.79 1.01 1.13
CA MET A 87 -13.03 1.74 1.42
C MET A 87 -13.41 2.67 0.26
N ALA A 88 -12.46 3.40 -0.30
CA ALA A 88 -12.72 4.32 -1.40
C ALA A 88 -13.23 3.57 -2.65
N GLU A 89 -12.66 2.42 -2.98
CA GLU A 89 -13.06 1.55 -4.09
C GLU A 89 -14.51 1.05 -3.93
N ARG A 90 -14.94 0.70 -2.72
CA ARG A 90 -16.34 0.30 -2.42
C ARG A 90 -17.35 1.43 -2.66
N ARG A 91 -16.87 2.67 -2.75
CA ARG A 91 -17.67 3.87 -3.04
C ARG A 91 -17.36 4.42 -4.43
N ASP A 92 -16.91 3.57 -5.36
CA ASP A 92 -16.60 3.91 -6.76
C ASP A 92 -15.59 5.06 -6.93
N VAL A 93 -14.75 5.33 -5.91
CA VAL A 93 -13.68 6.33 -6.02
C VAL A 93 -12.53 5.73 -6.82
N HIS A 94 -12.17 6.38 -7.92
CA HIS A 94 -10.98 6.01 -8.67
C HIS A 94 -9.69 6.34 -7.90
N VAL A 95 -9.01 5.29 -7.44
CA VAL A 95 -7.73 5.38 -6.74
C VAL A 95 -6.58 5.17 -7.73
N LEU A 96 -5.68 6.14 -7.86
CA LEU A 96 -4.50 5.99 -8.71
C LEU A 96 -3.35 5.28 -7.97
N LEU A 97 -2.64 4.41 -8.69
CA LEU A 97 -1.41 3.81 -8.22
C LEU A 97 -0.21 4.72 -8.54
N HIS A 98 0.70 4.87 -7.58
CA HIS A 98 1.97 5.57 -7.76
C HIS A 98 3.12 4.71 -7.25
N ASP A 99 4.04 4.37 -8.15
CA ASP A 99 5.29 3.70 -7.79
C ASP A 99 6.16 4.64 -6.93
N PRO A 100 6.55 4.23 -5.71
CA PRO A 100 7.45 5.01 -4.87
C PRO A 100 8.78 5.37 -5.55
N GLY A 101 9.27 4.52 -6.46
CA GLY A 101 10.58 4.66 -7.12
C GLY A 101 11.78 4.35 -6.22
N SER A 102 11.55 3.99 -4.96
CA SER A 102 12.55 3.59 -3.97
C SER A 102 11.95 2.58 -3.00
N PRO A 103 12.77 1.82 -2.24
CA PRO A 103 12.25 0.91 -1.23
C PRO A 103 11.36 1.64 -0.21
N ASN A 104 10.14 1.14 0.00
CA ASN A 104 9.17 1.68 0.95
C ASN A 104 8.38 0.53 1.60
N PHE A 105 9.06 -0.56 1.95
CA PHE A 105 8.42 -1.74 2.54
C PHE A 105 7.97 -1.48 3.98
N LYS A 106 7.00 -2.27 4.43
CA LYS A 106 6.54 -2.27 5.82
C LYS A 106 7.51 -3.13 6.62
N VAL A 107 8.01 -2.62 7.74
CA VAL A 107 8.76 -3.43 8.69
C VAL A 107 7.77 -4.33 9.44
N THR A 108 7.90 -5.64 9.25
CA THR A 108 7.05 -6.66 9.88
C THR A 108 7.85 -7.71 10.65
N THR A 109 9.12 -7.86 10.32
CA THR A 109 10.02 -8.84 10.93
C THR A 109 11.30 -8.17 11.43
N PRO A 110 12.06 -8.82 12.33
CA PRO A 110 13.39 -8.34 12.72
C PRO A 110 14.38 -8.23 11.55
N ALA A 111 14.22 -9.03 10.49
CA ALA A 111 15.05 -8.95 9.30
C ALA A 111 14.75 -7.67 8.49
N ASP A 112 13.46 -7.30 8.37
CA ASP A 112 13.05 -6.05 7.72
C ASP A 112 13.65 -4.83 8.43
N LEU A 113 13.72 -4.87 9.76
CA LEU A 113 14.30 -3.78 10.55
C LEU A 113 15.78 -3.58 10.22
N ARG A 114 16.58 -4.66 10.22
CA ARG A 114 18.01 -4.59 9.86
C ARG A 114 18.21 -4.07 8.43
N LEU A 115 17.36 -4.52 7.50
CA LEU A 115 17.40 -4.03 6.12
C LEU A 115 17.09 -2.52 6.07
N ALA A 116 16.08 -2.07 6.81
CA ALA A 116 15.74 -0.65 6.87
C ALA A 116 16.88 0.19 7.46
N GLU A 117 17.56 -0.28 8.51
CA GLU A 117 18.72 0.40 9.10
C GLU A 117 19.88 0.54 8.11
N VAL A 118 20.18 -0.51 7.34
CA VAL A 118 21.21 -0.44 6.29
C VAL A 118 20.84 0.60 5.23
N LEU A 119 19.58 0.60 4.76
CA LEU A 119 19.11 1.54 3.74
C LEU A 119 19.05 2.99 4.23
N LEU A 120 18.80 3.22 5.53
CA LEU A 120 18.85 4.54 6.15
C LEU A 120 20.29 5.01 6.45
N GLY A 121 21.29 4.15 6.24
CA GLY A 121 22.68 4.44 6.61
C GLY A 121 22.93 4.44 8.13
N THR A 122 22.01 3.86 8.91
CA THR A 122 22.14 3.73 10.37
C THR A 122 22.66 2.36 10.80
N GLY A 123 22.70 1.38 9.88
CA GLY A 123 23.23 0.04 10.11
C GLY A 123 24.75 -0.02 10.06
N ARG A 124 25.37 -0.72 11.01
CA ARG A 124 26.78 -1.12 10.92
C ARG A 124 26.89 -2.32 9.98
N ILE A 125 27.74 -2.21 8.96
CA ILE A 125 28.20 -3.37 8.18
C ILE A 125 29.19 -4.10 9.09
N THR A 126 28.74 -5.15 9.77
CA THR A 126 29.61 -6.08 10.50
C THR A 126 30.10 -7.18 9.58
#